data_AF-A0AAV3JC58-F1
#
_entry.id   AF-A0AAV3JC58-F1
#
_cell.length_a   1.000
_cell.length_b   1.000
_cell.length_c   1.000
_cell.angle_alpha   90.00
_cell.angle_beta   90.00
_cell.angle_gamma   90.00
#
_symmetry.space_group_name_H-M   'P 1'
#
loop_
_entity.id
_entity.type
_entity.pdbx_description
1 polymer ?
#
loop_
_entity_poly.entity_id
_entity_poly.type
_entity_poly.pdbx_seq_one_letter_code
_entity_poly.pdbx_strand_id
1 'polypeptide(L)'
;MKFEKGSEKKPTGNLIVYCNVFGENPLSPGGKIIASNVVVSFLKIGENFPVVTFPPVSLESYEELKKVISENIEKYDVIKIRDFEMPTSKEASNDYIQERMDQFNSVVIKYVEICKNREVGGGLVDFPEEESGVREYLDALANLSLKIRRSTGIAREASLIKMDQLVENFSTKHPEFDLDNFKKALSLPGQTGEELIGLYLQKFNAISKENYEDASTLKKKIHDIEYFA
;
A
#
# COMPACT_ATOMS: atom_id res chain seq x y z
N MET A 1 3.32 6.29 14.58
CA MET A 1 3.64 5.05 15.34
C MET A 1 5.15 4.85 15.17
N LYS A 2 5.87 4.06 15.98
CA LYS A 2 7.32 3.87 15.73
C LYS A 2 7.64 2.39 15.59
N PHE A 3 8.01 1.99 14.39
CA PHE A 3 8.48 0.64 14.09
C PHE A 3 9.92 0.49 14.56
N GLU A 4 10.19 -0.60 15.28
CA GLU A 4 11.57 -1.06 15.53
C GLU A 4 12.10 -1.83 14.32
N LYS A 5 11.22 -2.59 13.66
CA LYS A 5 11.44 -3.20 12.35
C LYS A 5 10.18 -3.02 11.50
N GLY A 6 10.36 -2.79 10.21
CA GLY A 6 9.25 -2.60 9.28
C GLY A 6 9.18 -1.20 8.67
N SER A 7 8.10 -0.92 7.96
CA SER A 7 7.92 0.38 7.31
C SER A 7 6.45 0.80 7.23
N GLU A 8 6.16 2.06 7.59
CA GLU A 8 4.86 2.67 7.34
C GLU A 8 4.52 2.74 5.84
N LYS A 9 5.54 2.78 4.95
CA LYS A 9 5.33 2.86 3.50
C LYS A 9 5.07 1.51 2.85
N LYS A 10 5.67 0.45 3.39
CA LYS A 10 5.57 -0.93 2.89
C LYS A 10 5.28 -1.89 4.06
N PRO A 11 4.13 -1.79 4.74
CA PRO A 11 3.78 -2.68 5.83
C PRO A 11 3.60 -4.12 5.31
N THR A 12 4.06 -5.09 6.08
CA THR A 12 4.02 -6.52 5.74
C THR A 12 2.63 -7.14 5.89
N GLY A 13 1.74 -6.49 6.65
CA GLY A 13 0.45 -7.05 7.06
C GLY A 13 0.54 -8.00 8.25
N ASN A 14 1.73 -8.17 8.85
CA ASN A 14 1.95 -9.09 9.97
C ASN A 14 2.76 -8.38 11.05
N LEU A 15 2.08 -7.93 12.10
CA LEU A 15 2.63 -7.06 13.12
C LEU A 15 2.82 -7.80 14.44
N ILE A 16 4.02 -7.71 14.98
CA ILE A 16 4.33 -8.06 16.37
C ILE A 16 4.31 -6.80 17.22
N VAL A 17 3.37 -6.74 18.16
CA VAL A 17 3.30 -5.70 19.18
C VAL A 17 3.81 -6.28 20.49
N TYR A 18 4.74 -5.61 21.15
CA TYR A 18 5.24 -6.06 22.44
C TYR A 18 5.52 -4.93 23.42
N CYS A 19 5.60 -5.27 24.71
CA CYS A 19 6.06 -4.39 25.77
C CYS A 19 6.89 -5.16 26.79
N ASN A 20 7.76 -4.44 27.52
CA ASN A 20 8.37 -5.00 28.72
C ASN A 20 7.36 -5.00 29.86
N VAL A 21 7.50 -5.95 30.78
CA VAL A 21 6.72 -6.00 32.01
C VAL A 21 7.65 -5.70 33.20
N PHE A 22 7.26 -4.72 34.00
CA PHE A 22 7.85 -4.46 35.30
C PHE A 22 6.84 -4.83 36.40
N GLY A 23 7.25 -5.72 37.29
CA GLY A 23 6.37 -6.29 38.32
C GLY A 23 5.72 -7.60 37.87
N GLU A 24 4.53 -7.87 38.39
CA GLU A 24 3.81 -9.12 38.12
C GLU A 24 3.14 -9.09 36.74
N ASN A 25 3.45 -10.10 35.93
CA ASN A 25 2.86 -10.25 34.61
C ASN A 25 1.49 -10.91 34.71
N PRO A 26 0.42 -10.27 34.20
CA PRO A 26 -0.95 -10.76 34.35
C PRO A 26 -1.24 -12.06 33.57
N LEU A 27 -0.40 -12.43 32.60
CA LEU A 27 -0.58 -13.64 31.79
C LEU A 27 0.14 -14.85 32.36
N SER A 28 1.37 -14.65 32.85
CA SER A 28 2.17 -15.73 33.44
C SER A 28 3.21 -15.14 34.40
N PRO A 29 3.22 -15.55 35.69
CA PRO A 29 4.18 -15.09 36.66
C PRO A 29 5.63 -15.23 36.19
N GLY A 30 6.45 -14.20 36.38
CA GLY A 30 7.87 -14.19 36.02
C GLY A 30 8.20 -13.85 34.56
N GLY A 31 7.21 -13.79 33.67
CA GLY A 31 7.42 -13.36 32.29
C GLY A 31 7.72 -11.86 32.20
N LYS A 32 8.73 -11.48 31.42
CA LYS A 32 9.22 -10.09 31.32
C LYS A 32 8.75 -9.36 30.06
N ILE A 33 8.13 -10.08 29.13
CA ILE A 33 7.60 -9.53 27.88
C ILE A 33 6.16 -10.00 27.71
N ILE A 34 5.29 -9.10 27.27
CA ILE A 34 4.01 -9.45 26.67
C ILE A 34 4.12 -9.14 25.18
N ALA A 35 3.77 -10.09 24.34
CA ALA A 35 3.75 -9.92 22.88
C ALA A 35 2.43 -10.44 22.29
N SER A 36 1.95 -9.82 21.22
CA SER A 36 0.81 -10.30 20.45
C SER A 36 1.10 -10.15 18.96
N ASN A 37 0.59 -11.10 18.18
CA ASN A 37 0.64 -11.04 16.72
C ASN A 37 -0.71 -10.53 16.18
N VAL A 38 -0.64 -9.59 15.25
CA VAL A 38 -1.77 -9.01 14.54
C VAL A 38 -1.54 -9.20 13.05
N VAL A 39 -2.44 -9.94 12.40
CA VAL A 39 -2.39 -10.20 10.96
C VAL A 39 -3.51 -9.43 10.27
N VAL A 40 -3.13 -8.54 9.35
CA VAL A 40 -4.03 -7.82 8.46
C VAL A 40 -3.94 -8.48 7.09
N SER A 41 -5.06 -9.04 6.63
CA SER A 41 -5.16 -9.59 5.29
C SER A 41 -5.36 -8.47 4.28
N PHE A 42 -4.57 -8.46 3.21
CA PHE A 42 -4.77 -7.58 2.06
C PHE A 42 -5.94 -8.03 1.16
N LEU A 43 -6.66 -9.09 1.52
CA LEU A 43 -7.91 -9.45 0.85
C LEU A 43 -9.00 -8.45 1.23
N LYS A 44 -9.37 -7.57 0.30
CA LYS A 44 -10.41 -6.55 0.50
C LYS A 44 -11.82 -7.16 0.36
N ILE A 45 -12.67 -6.98 1.39
CA ILE A 45 -14.10 -7.32 1.35
C ILE A 45 -14.90 -6.02 1.53
N GLY A 46 -15.47 -5.48 0.44
CA GLY A 46 -16.05 -4.13 0.47
C GLY A 46 -14.95 -3.11 0.80
N GLU A 47 -15.14 -2.22 1.78
CA GLU A 47 -14.09 -1.28 2.26
C GLU A 47 -13.30 -1.80 3.48
N ASN A 48 -13.46 -3.07 3.83
CA ASN A 48 -12.87 -3.67 5.02
C ASN A 48 -11.71 -4.60 4.70
N PHE A 49 -10.69 -4.55 5.56
CA PHE A 49 -9.56 -5.48 5.57
C PHE A 49 -9.80 -6.45 6.73
N PRO A 50 -9.85 -7.77 6.48
CA PRO A 50 -9.93 -8.75 7.54
C PRO A 50 -8.70 -8.65 8.45
N VAL A 51 -8.94 -8.63 9.76
CA VAL A 51 -7.89 -8.55 10.78
C VAL A 51 -8.07 -9.71 11.75
N VAL A 52 -6.96 -10.38 12.07
CA VAL A 52 -6.90 -11.40 13.10
C VAL A 52 -5.89 -10.94 14.15
N THR A 53 -6.35 -10.80 15.38
CA THR A 53 -5.50 -10.53 16.54
C THR A 53 -5.36 -11.82 17.33
N PHE A 54 -4.13 -12.31 17.48
CA PHE A 54 -3.85 -13.48 18.29
C PHE A 54 -3.79 -13.10 19.79
N PRO A 55 -4.21 -14.00 20.69
CA PRO A 55 -4.08 -13.78 22.12
C PRO A 55 -2.63 -13.43 22.50
N PRO A 56 -2.44 -12.51 23.47
CA PRO A 56 -1.09 -12.15 23.90
C PRO A 56 -0.41 -13.35 24.60
N VAL A 57 0.90 -13.43 24.41
CA VAL A 57 1.77 -14.44 25.02
C VAL A 57 2.75 -13.77 25.97
N SER A 58 3.12 -14.51 27.02
CA SER A 58 4.15 -14.11 27.97
C SER A 58 5.46 -14.79 27.60
N LEU A 59 6.55 -14.03 27.57
CA LEU A 59 7.90 -14.52 27.28
C LEU A 59 8.87 -14.12 28.39
N GLU A 60 9.91 -14.92 28.61
CA GLU A 60 10.91 -14.71 29.66
C GLU A 60 11.81 -13.51 29.38
N SER A 61 12.03 -13.19 28.10
CA SER A 61 12.93 -12.11 27.68
C SER A 61 12.69 -11.63 26.25
N TYR A 62 13.25 -10.47 25.92
CA TYR A 62 13.27 -9.97 24.55
C TYR A 62 14.09 -10.85 23.60
N GLU A 63 15.12 -11.54 24.10
CA GLU A 63 15.91 -12.49 23.30
C GLU A 63 15.10 -13.72 22.91
N GLU A 64 14.17 -14.16 23.76
CA GLU A 64 13.22 -15.20 23.41
C GLU A 64 12.25 -14.74 22.31
N LEU A 65 11.71 -13.51 22.42
CA LEU A 65 10.89 -12.93 21.36
C LEU A 65 11.63 -12.92 20.02
N LYS A 66 12.89 -12.46 20.02
CA LYS A 66 13.75 -12.47 18.82
C LYS A 66 13.89 -13.86 18.23
N LYS A 67 14.15 -14.88 19.06
CA LYS A 67 14.27 -16.28 18.58
C LYS A 67 13.00 -16.72 17.86
N VAL A 68 11.82 -16.46 18.44
CA VAL A 68 10.52 -16.82 17.86
C VAL A 68 10.31 -16.20 16.48
N ILE A 69 10.71 -14.94 16.30
CA ILE A 69 10.49 -14.22 15.03
C ILE A 69 11.68 -14.31 14.05
N SER A 70 12.83 -14.81 14.48
CA SER A 70 14.09 -14.74 13.74
C SER A 70 14.05 -15.43 12.37
N GLU A 71 13.48 -16.63 12.30
CA GLU A 71 13.42 -17.42 11.06
C GLU A 71 12.64 -16.74 9.94
N ASN A 72 11.72 -15.84 10.29
CA ASN A 72 10.84 -15.16 9.35
C ASN A 72 10.84 -13.65 9.59
N ILE A 73 11.95 -13.10 10.12
CA ILE A 73 12.00 -11.72 10.62
C ILE A 73 11.60 -10.67 9.55
N GLU A 74 11.88 -10.92 8.27
CA GLU A 74 11.50 -10.02 7.16
C GLU A 74 9.99 -9.98 6.89
N LYS A 75 9.24 -10.97 7.39
CA LYS A 75 7.79 -11.05 7.26
C LYS A 75 7.06 -10.36 8.41
N TYR A 76 7.77 -9.77 9.36
CA TYR A 76 7.17 -9.12 10.51
C TYR A 76 7.54 -7.64 10.57
N ASP A 77 6.52 -6.81 10.74
CA ASP A 77 6.68 -5.51 11.34
C ASP A 77 6.72 -5.67 12.87
N VAL A 78 7.54 -4.88 13.57
CA VAL A 78 7.73 -4.99 15.01
C VAL A 78 7.62 -3.63 15.66
N ILE A 79 6.77 -3.53 16.67
CA ILE A 79 6.53 -2.29 17.42
C ILE A 79 6.59 -2.58 18.91
N LYS A 80 7.36 -1.75 19.60
CA LYS A 80 7.32 -1.65 21.05
C LYS A 80 6.30 -0.60 21.49
N ILE A 81 5.35 -1.00 22.32
CA ILE A 81 4.43 -0.07 23.00
C ILE A 81 4.96 0.28 24.40
N ARG A 82 4.26 1.16 25.11
CA ARG A 82 4.63 1.55 26.47
C ARG A 82 4.76 0.32 27.37
N ASP A 83 5.86 0.23 28.09
CA ASP A 83 6.14 -0.85 29.03
C ASP A 83 5.01 -0.97 30.06
N PHE A 84 4.60 -2.20 30.36
CA PHE A 84 3.54 -2.54 31.28
C PHE A 84 4.08 -2.55 32.71
N GLU A 85 3.41 -1.81 33.59
CA GLU A 85 3.77 -1.71 35.01
C GLU A 85 2.50 -1.89 35.83
N MET A 86 2.38 -3.02 36.52
CA MET A 86 1.17 -3.31 37.28
C MET A 86 1.06 -2.34 38.47
N PRO A 87 -0.08 -1.64 38.65
CA PRO A 87 -0.31 -0.84 39.85
C PRO A 87 -0.28 -1.70 41.11
N THR A 88 0.17 -1.12 42.22
CA THR A 88 0.21 -1.82 43.50
C THR A 88 -1.17 -2.00 44.15
N SER A 89 -2.17 -1.23 43.74
CA SER A 89 -3.55 -1.34 44.24
C SER A 89 -4.40 -2.22 43.31
N LYS A 90 -5.20 -3.11 43.91
CA LYS A 90 -6.09 -4.01 43.17
C LYS A 90 -7.19 -3.27 42.40
N GLU A 91 -7.72 -2.20 42.96
CA GLU A 91 -8.75 -1.37 42.32
C GLU A 91 -8.20 -0.68 41.07
N ALA A 92 -6.98 -0.12 41.15
CA ALA A 92 -6.33 0.51 40.00
C ALA A 92 -5.83 -0.51 38.96
N SER A 93 -5.64 -1.78 39.33
CA SER A 93 -5.12 -2.82 38.44
C SER A 93 -6.08 -3.14 37.28
N ASN A 94 -7.38 -3.25 37.56
CA ASN A 94 -8.38 -3.57 36.53
C ASN A 94 -8.53 -2.43 35.52
N ASP A 95 -8.66 -1.20 36.02
CA ASP A 95 -8.76 0.00 35.17
C ASP A 95 -7.51 0.16 34.29
N TYR A 96 -6.34 -0.12 34.85
CA TYR A 96 -5.10 -0.09 34.11
C TYR A 96 -5.03 -1.16 33.01
N ILE A 97 -5.42 -2.40 33.30
CA ILE A 97 -5.46 -3.47 32.29
C ILE A 97 -6.38 -3.06 31.14
N GLN A 98 -7.55 -2.48 31.45
CA GLN A 98 -8.47 -1.98 30.43
C GLN A 98 -7.84 -0.87 29.59
N GLU A 99 -7.19 0.11 30.22
CA GLU A 99 -6.45 1.16 29.52
C GLU A 99 -5.36 0.58 28.59
N ARG A 100 -4.66 -0.46 29.03
CA ARG A 100 -3.64 -1.14 28.21
C ARG A 100 -4.23 -1.88 27.02
N MET A 101 -5.39 -2.49 27.18
CA MET A 101 -6.12 -3.09 26.06
C MET A 101 -6.58 -2.04 25.06
N ASP A 102 -7.06 -0.88 25.52
CA ASP A 102 -7.47 0.22 24.64
C ASP A 102 -6.27 0.84 23.89
N GLN A 103 -5.12 0.96 24.56
CA GLN A 103 -3.86 1.37 23.91
C GLN A 103 -3.44 0.36 22.83
N PHE A 104 -3.53 -0.94 23.12
CA PHE A 104 -3.23 -1.98 22.14
C PHE A 104 -4.19 -1.94 20.95
N ASN A 105 -5.50 -1.84 21.19
CA ASN A 105 -6.52 -1.72 20.14
C ASN A 105 -6.27 -0.48 19.27
N SER A 106 -5.87 0.63 19.88
CA SER A 106 -5.49 1.86 19.15
C SER A 106 -4.28 1.65 18.22
N VAL A 107 -3.32 0.80 18.62
CA VAL A 107 -2.19 0.41 17.75
C VAL A 107 -2.66 -0.47 16.60
N VAL A 108 -3.52 -1.45 16.86
CA VAL A 108 -4.11 -2.30 15.81
C VAL A 108 -4.84 -1.45 14.77
N ILE A 109 -5.70 -0.53 15.20
CA ILE A 109 -6.45 0.36 14.31
C ILE A 109 -5.50 1.19 13.44
N LYS A 110 -4.48 1.81 14.03
CA LYS A 110 -3.47 2.58 13.30
C LYS A 110 -2.70 1.73 12.30
N TYR A 111 -2.36 0.49 12.66
CA TYR A 111 -1.66 -0.41 11.76
C TYR A 111 -2.53 -0.87 10.58
N VAL A 112 -3.83 -1.11 10.83
CA VAL A 112 -4.81 -1.38 9.78
C VAL A 112 -4.94 -0.18 8.85
N GLU A 113 -4.98 1.05 9.38
CA GLU A 113 -4.95 2.27 8.56
C GLU A 113 -3.68 2.38 7.71
N ILE A 114 -2.52 2.03 8.26
CA ILE A 114 -1.26 1.99 7.51
C ILE A 114 -1.32 0.94 6.38
N CYS A 115 -1.85 -0.26 6.66
CA CYS A 115 -2.07 -1.30 5.65
C CYS A 115 -3.10 -0.88 4.59
N LYS A 116 -4.17 -0.19 4.99
CA LYS A 116 -5.14 0.42 4.08
C LYS A 116 -4.50 1.50 3.23
N ASN A 117 -3.65 2.35 3.80
CA ASN A 117 -2.96 3.41 3.09
C ASN A 117 -1.90 2.87 2.13
N ARG A 118 -1.35 1.68 2.39
CA ARG A 118 -0.58 0.93 1.39
C ARG A 118 -1.44 0.62 0.16
N GLU A 119 -2.74 0.34 0.31
CA GLU A 119 -3.66 0.09 -0.82
C GLU A 119 -4.32 1.36 -1.40
N VAL A 120 -4.59 2.39 -0.60
CA VAL A 120 -5.15 3.68 -1.08
C VAL A 120 -4.04 4.49 -1.78
N GLY A 121 -2.84 4.48 -1.18
CA GLY A 121 -1.58 4.93 -1.76
C GLY A 121 -0.96 3.94 -2.75
N GLY A 122 -1.51 2.73 -2.88
CA GLY A 122 -1.07 1.66 -3.77
C GLY A 122 -2.25 0.80 -4.23
N GLY A 123 -3.21 1.40 -4.96
CA GLY A 123 -3.22 1.05 -6.37
C GLY A 123 -1.80 1.16 -6.89
N LEU A 124 -1.08 0.04 -6.84
CA LEU A 124 0.15 -0.15 -7.59
C LEU A 124 -0.22 0.06 -9.04
N VAL A 125 -0.08 1.30 -9.47
CA VAL A 125 0.85 1.53 -10.55
C VAL A 125 2.17 1.11 -9.94
N ASP A 126 2.51 -0.18 -10.03
CA ASP A 126 3.89 -0.59 -9.87
C ASP A 126 4.60 0.26 -10.92
N PHE A 127 5.36 1.27 -10.47
CA PHE A 127 6.30 1.88 -11.37
C PHE A 127 7.21 0.73 -11.78
N PRO A 128 7.21 0.36 -13.06
CA PRO A 128 7.90 -0.83 -13.46
C PRO A 128 9.38 -0.69 -13.05
N GLU A 129 9.96 -1.72 -12.41
CA GLU A 129 11.33 -1.67 -11.86
C GLU A 129 12.37 -1.34 -12.96
N GLU A 130 13.63 -1.07 -12.63
CA GLU A 130 14.62 -0.66 -13.64
C GLU A 130 14.71 -1.63 -14.85
N GLU A 131 14.44 -2.92 -14.66
CA GLU A 131 14.47 -3.99 -15.68
C GLU A 131 13.10 -4.40 -16.25
N SER A 132 12.04 -3.67 -15.93
CA SER A 132 10.68 -3.96 -16.36
C SER A 132 10.46 -3.89 -17.88
N GLY A 133 9.60 -4.80 -18.39
CA GLY A 133 9.21 -4.82 -19.80
C GLY A 133 8.14 -3.78 -20.13
N VAL A 134 8.07 -3.37 -21.41
CA VAL A 134 7.07 -2.44 -21.97
C VAL A 134 5.64 -2.74 -21.50
N ARG A 135 5.28 -4.02 -21.42
CA ARG A 135 3.93 -4.45 -21.03
C ARG A 135 3.53 -3.96 -19.63
N GLU A 136 4.45 -3.95 -18.68
CA GLU A 136 4.19 -3.50 -17.31
C GLU A 136 3.91 -2.00 -17.30
N TYR A 137 4.63 -1.22 -18.10
CA TYR A 137 4.35 0.20 -18.31
C TYR A 137 2.97 0.45 -18.91
N LEU A 138 2.55 -0.36 -19.90
CA LEU A 138 1.24 -0.23 -20.52
C LEU A 138 0.10 -0.56 -19.54
N ASP A 139 0.25 -1.61 -18.74
CA ASP A 139 -0.72 -1.99 -17.72
C ASP A 139 -0.83 -0.91 -16.62
N ALA A 140 0.33 -0.37 -16.20
CA ALA A 140 0.43 0.76 -15.28
C ALA A 140 -0.29 2.02 -15.80
N LEU A 141 -0.08 2.40 -17.07
CA LEU A 141 -0.75 3.53 -17.71
C LEU A 141 -2.27 3.35 -17.76
N ALA A 142 -2.73 2.16 -18.16
CA ALA A 142 -4.15 1.86 -18.27
C ALA A 142 -4.84 1.97 -16.90
N ASN A 143 -4.28 1.32 -15.88
CA ASN A 143 -4.83 1.37 -14.52
C ASN A 143 -4.87 2.78 -13.95
N LEU A 144 -3.81 3.57 -14.15
CA LEU A 144 -3.75 4.93 -13.63
C LEU A 144 -4.69 5.88 -14.36
N SER A 145 -4.85 5.74 -15.68
CA SER A 145 -5.82 6.53 -16.46
C SER A 145 -7.26 6.32 -15.96
N LEU A 146 -7.62 5.07 -15.64
CA LEU A 146 -8.93 4.74 -15.06
C LEU A 146 -9.09 5.35 -13.66
N LYS A 147 -8.03 5.28 -12.84
CA LYS A 147 -8.03 5.89 -11.51
C LYS A 147 -8.20 7.41 -11.57
N ILE A 148 -7.52 8.08 -12.50
CA ILE A 148 -7.66 9.53 -12.74
C ILE A 148 -9.10 9.87 -13.13
N ARG A 149 -9.71 9.10 -14.05
CA ARG A 149 -11.09 9.32 -14.52
C ARG A 149 -12.12 9.15 -13.41
N ARG A 150 -11.92 8.20 -12.50
CA ARG A 150 -12.85 7.91 -11.39
C ARG A 150 -12.64 8.78 -10.14
N SER A 151 -11.56 9.56 -10.08
CA SER A 151 -11.24 10.39 -8.91
C SER A 151 -11.50 11.87 -9.16
N THR A 152 -11.77 12.59 -8.07
CA THR A 152 -12.01 14.04 -8.05
C THR A 152 -11.18 14.70 -6.95
N GLY A 153 -10.98 16.02 -7.06
CA GLY A 153 -10.23 16.82 -6.08
C GLY A 153 -8.81 16.31 -5.82
N ILE A 154 -8.40 16.30 -4.55
CA ILE A 154 -7.04 15.94 -4.10
C ILE A 154 -6.62 14.53 -4.55
N ALA A 155 -7.56 13.57 -4.58
CA ALA A 155 -7.27 12.20 -5.01
C ALA A 155 -6.92 12.12 -6.51
N ARG A 156 -7.52 13.00 -7.33
CA ARG A 156 -7.20 13.14 -8.75
C ARG A 156 -5.83 13.77 -8.95
N GLU A 157 -5.53 14.85 -8.22
CA GLU A 157 -4.22 15.52 -8.28
C GLU A 157 -3.07 14.58 -7.92
N ALA A 158 -3.23 13.80 -6.84
CA ALA A 158 -2.24 12.79 -6.45
C ALA A 158 -2.03 11.72 -7.55
N SER A 159 -3.10 11.34 -8.26
CA SER A 159 -3.02 10.37 -9.36
C SER A 159 -2.38 10.96 -10.61
N LEU A 160 -2.57 12.26 -10.88
CA LEU A 160 -1.91 12.97 -11.97
C LEU A 160 -0.40 13.10 -11.72
N ILE A 161 0.03 13.40 -10.48
CA ILE A 161 1.46 13.44 -10.12
C ILE A 161 2.12 12.07 -10.37
N LYS A 162 1.43 10.98 -10.02
CA LYS A 162 1.92 9.62 -10.31
C LYS A 162 1.99 9.35 -11.82
N MET A 163 1.07 9.89 -12.61
CA MET A 163 1.08 9.73 -14.06
C MET A 163 2.27 10.44 -14.67
N ASP A 164 2.59 11.62 -14.16
CA ASP A 164 3.74 12.40 -14.62
C ASP A 164 5.06 11.64 -14.43
N GLN A 165 5.24 11.06 -13.25
CA GLN A 165 6.39 10.21 -12.95
C GLN A 165 6.44 8.97 -13.85
N LEU A 166 5.27 8.39 -14.20
CA LEU A 166 5.20 7.17 -15.01
C LEU A 166 5.59 7.49 -16.45
N VAL A 167 5.05 8.57 -16.97
CA VAL A 167 5.33 9.06 -18.32
C VAL A 167 6.80 9.43 -18.46
N GLU A 168 7.39 10.13 -17.49
CA GLU A 168 8.81 10.50 -17.51
C GLU A 168 9.73 9.27 -17.52
N ASN A 169 9.47 8.30 -16.65
CA ASN A 169 10.25 7.06 -16.60
C ASN A 169 10.07 6.22 -17.87
N PHE A 170 8.83 6.12 -18.38
CA PHE A 170 8.53 5.31 -19.55
C PHE A 170 9.09 5.94 -20.83
N SER A 171 8.94 7.25 -21.03
CA SER A 171 9.46 7.95 -22.22
C SER A 171 10.97 7.93 -22.30
N THR A 172 11.66 7.96 -21.15
CA THR A 172 13.13 7.87 -21.08
C THR A 172 13.63 6.51 -21.58
N LYS A 173 12.92 5.43 -21.27
CA LYS A 173 13.32 4.06 -21.67
C LYS A 173 12.79 3.67 -23.05
N HIS A 174 11.62 4.18 -23.41
CA HIS A 174 10.88 3.78 -24.61
C HIS A 174 10.32 5.02 -25.34
N PRO A 175 11.18 5.77 -26.04
CA PRO A 175 10.81 7.01 -26.72
C PRO A 175 9.86 6.82 -27.92
N GLU A 176 9.68 5.59 -28.40
CA GLU A 176 8.75 5.24 -29.48
C GLU A 176 7.26 5.41 -29.09
N PHE A 177 6.97 5.53 -27.78
CA PHE A 177 5.63 5.77 -27.27
C PHE A 177 5.37 7.28 -27.11
N ASP A 178 4.36 7.76 -27.81
CA ASP A 178 3.90 9.16 -27.75
C ASP A 178 3.10 9.46 -26.47
N LEU A 179 3.79 9.43 -25.32
CA LEU A 179 3.20 9.53 -24.00
C LEU A 179 2.78 10.96 -23.61
N ASP A 180 3.40 11.98 -24.20
CA ASP A 180 3.04 13.37 -23.95
C ASP A 180 1.64 13.70 -24.47
N ASN A 181 1.30 13.22 -25.67
CA ASN A 181 -0.04 13.43 -26.21
C ASN A 181 -1.09 12.57 -25.48
N PHE A 182 -0.72 11.36 -25.03
CA PHE A 182 -1.55 10.59 -24.12
C PHE A 182 -1.89 11.37 -22.83
N LYS A 183 -0.89 12.03 -22.23
CA LYS A 183 -1.11 12.85 -21.03
C LYS A 183 -2.06 14.02 -21.29
N LYS A 184 -1.99 14.67 -22.45
CA LYS A 184 -2.95 15.73 -22.83
C LYS A 184 -4.37 15.18 -22.91
N ALA A 185 -4.56 13.97 -23.44
CA ALA A 185 -5.88 13.34 -23.51
C ALA A 185 -6.53 13.09 -22.13
N LEU A 186 -5.73 12.89 -21.07
CA LEU A 186 -6.24 12.75 -19.69
C LEU A 186 -6.90 14.02 -19.14
N SER A 187 -6.51 15.18 -19.67
CA SER A 187 -7.05 16.49 -19.28
C SER A 187 -8.34 16.83 -20.02
N LEU A 188 -8.63 16.17 -21.15
CA LEU A 188 -9.87 16.39 -21.90
C LEU A 188 -11.06 15.77 -21.14
N PRO A 189 -12.11 16.52 -20.83
CA PRO A 189 -13.29 15.99 -20.16
C PRO A 189 -14.21 15.21 -21.14
N GLY A 190 -15.12 14.41 -20.59
CA GLY A 190 -16.17 13.75 -21.35
C GLY A 190 -15.73 12.57 -22.23
N GLN A 191 -16.63 12.13 -23.11
CA GLN A 191 -16.45 10.95 -23.95
C GLN A 191 -15.26 11.06 -24.90
N THR A 192 -15.00 12.25 -25.46
CA THR A 192 -13.86 12.49 -26.36
C THR A 192 -12.53 12.15 -25.68
N GLY A 193 -12.37 12.57 -24.41
CA GLY A 193 -11.18 12.25 -23.64
C GLY A 193 -11.06 10.77 -23.28
N GLU A 194 -12.17 10.08 -23.05
CA GLU A 194 -12.17 8.63 -22.80
C GLU A 194 -11.81 7.82 -24.05
N GLU A 195 -12.36 8.22 -25.19
CA GLU A 195 -12.07 7.61 -26.49
C GLU A 195 -10.59 7.78 -26.86
N LEU A 196 -10.05 9.00 -26.72
CA LEU A 196 -8.64 9.27 -26.99
C LEU A 196 -7.71 8.42 -26.12
N ILE A 197 -7.95 8.34 -24.81
CA ILE A 197 -7.15 7.48 -23.91
C ILE A 197 -7.17 6.03 -24.39
N GLY A 198 -8.36 5.52 -24.72
CA GLY A 198 -8.51 4.16 -25.23
C GLY A 198 -7.71 3.90 -26.51
N LEU A 199 -7.78 4.83 -27.47
CA LEU A 199 -7.05 4.74 -28.73
C LEU A 199 -5.54 4.82 -28.54
N TYR A 200 -5.06 5.69 -27.64
CA TYR A 200 -3.63 5.77 -27.31
C TYR A 200 -3.14 4.45 -26.70
N LEU A 201 -3.86 3.87 -25.72
CA LEU A 201 -3.49 2.59 -25.12
C LEU A 201 -3.50 1.44 -26.14
N GLN A 202 -4.47 1.43 -27.07
CA GLN A 202 -4.49 0.46 -28.18
C GLN A 202 -3.29 0.65 -29.12
N LYS A 203 -2.96 1.90 -29.46
CA LYS A 203 -1.80 2.24 -30.31
C LYS A 203 -0.51 1.74 -29.68
N PHE A 204 -0.33 1.99 -28.39
CA PHE A 204 0.86 1.53 -27.66
C PHE A 204 0.93 0.00 -27.58
N ASN A 205 -0.18 -0.69 -27.35
CA ASN A 205 -0.22 -2.15 -27.41
C ASN A 205 0.14 -2.71 -28.80
N ALA A 206 -0.27 -2.03 -29.87
CA ALA A 206 0.08 -2.42 -31.24
C ALA A 206 1.59 -2.25 -31.49
N ILE A 207 2.18 -1.13 -31.05
CA ILE A 207 3.63 -0.88 -31.12
C ILE A 207 4.40 -1.94 -30.34
N SER A 208 3.97 -2.26 -29.11
CA SER A 208 4.61 -3.29 -28.27
C SER A 208 4.55 -4.70 -28.88
N LYS A 209 3.65 -4.96 -29.82
CA LYS A 209 3.51 -6.23 -30.55
C LYS A 209 4.10 -6.17 -31.96
N GLU A 210 4.81 -5.09 -32.29
CA GLU A 210 5.39 -4.83 -33.61
C GLU A 210 4.36 -4.81 -34.75
N ASN A 211 3.09 -4.53 -34.43
CA ASN A 211 2.02 -4.42 -35.41
C ASN A 211 1.84 -2.96 -35.86
N TYR A 212 2.77 -2.49 -36.69
CA TYR A 212 2.84 -1.09 -37.11
C TYR A 212 1.71 -0.65 -38.06
N GLU A 213 1.07 -1.59 -38.78
CA GLU A 213 -0.09 -1.29 -39.62
C GLU A 213 -1.30 -0.88 -38.77
N ASP A 214 -1.58 -1.64 -37.70
CA ASP A 214 -2.63 -1.31 -36.74
C ASP A 214 -2.30 -0.01 -35.99
N ALA A 215 -1.03 0.17 -35.57
CA ALA A 215 -0.60 1.40 -34.91
C ALA A 215 -0.79 2.64 -35.80
N SER A 216 -0.52 2.52 -37.11
CA SER A 216 -0.72 3.58 -38.10
C SER A 216 -2.21 3.91 -38.29
N THR A 217 -3.06 2.88 -38.33
CA THR A 217 -4.51 3.05 -38.41
C THR A 217 -5.06 3.77 -37.18
N LEU A 218 -4.61 3.37 -35.99
CA LEU A 218 -4.97 4.02 -34.72
C LEU A 218 -4.48 5.46 -34.64
N LYS A 219 -3.26 5.74 -35.14
CA LYS A 219 -2.73 7.10 -35.23
C LYS A 219 -3.61 8.02 -36.07
N LYS A 220 -4.13 7.54 -37.20
CA LYS A 220 -5.07 8.34 -38.03
C LYS A 220 -6.36 8.65 -37.28
N LYS A 221 -6.96 7.66 -36.62
CA LYS A 221 -8.18 7.87 -35.80
C LYS A 221 -7.96 8.87 -34.68
N ILE A 222 -6.83 8.80 -33.97
CA ILE A 222 -6.46 9.76 -32.93
C ILE A 222 -6.36 11.16 -33.54
N HIS A 223 -5.66 11.30 -34.67
CA HIS A 223 -5.50 12.59 -35.33
C HIS A 223 -6.83 13.20 -35.79
N ASP A 224 -7.73 12.37 -36.33
CA ASP A 224 -9.06 12.82 -36.74
C ASP A 224 -9.82 13.39 -35.53
N ILE A 225 -9.81 12.70 -34.38
CA ILE A 225 -10.49 13.19 -33.17
C ILE A 225 -9.81 14.46 -32.63
N GLU A 226 -8.48 14.50 -32.57
CA GLU A 226 -7.73 15.67 -32.08
C GLU A 226 -7.89 16.91 -32.99
N TYR A 227 -8.15 16.71 -34.29
CA TYR A 227 -8.40 17.80 -35.22
C TYR A 227 -9.79 18.45 -35.03
N PHE A 228 -10.77 17.69 -34.51
CA PHE A 228 -12.15 18.16 -34.29
C PHE A 228 -12.49 18.43 -32.82
N ALA A 229 -11.57 18.19 -31.89
CA ALA A 229 -11.72 18.41 -30.44
C ALA A 229 -11.20 19.79 -30.01
#